data_AF-A0A3D8QZW7-F1
#
_entry.id   AF-A0A3D8QZW7-F1
#
_cell.length_a   1.000
_cell.length_b   1.000
_cell.length_c   1.000
_cell.angle_alpha   90.00
_cell.angle_beta   90.00
_cell.angle_gamma   90.00
#
_symmetry.space_group_name_H-M   'P 1'
#
loop_
_entity.id
_entity.type
_entity.pdbx_description
1 polymer ?
#
loop_
_entity_poly.entity_id
_entity_poly.type
_entity_poly.pdbx_seq_one_letter_code
_entity_poly.pdbx_strand_id
1 'polypeptide(L)'
;MACPASPPIEQSISKWSTTSYRMGTRFLCRRVASDGSEDTIARWKDADGTLGLFEHDGSISTNEQPCNDLVYQAGTSSAVWEIGSEAICKVKTWTPGMEMESDTLAFVKAKASHIPVPEVIYAWLDKKLRRTYLILRRIQGSTLQHAWGSLTPNQQDTVADIVAQYCFDLTRATSSRLESARGCGVLEPFLHVPAKESHPSWEPRLLGPMSAESFIQYLRRRSDLQPPPVNEFYFYHADLSPTNIIVSESGMVLGILDWESAGYYPGFWVSLKPYMSRGFLLCTEDSRYAWADALIEKLSDKGFTLKQEHIDWYKSLKREYFDIQDFLASN
;
A
#
# COMPACT_ATOMS: atom_id res chain seq x y z
N MET A 1 -5.07 20.11 13.35
CA MET A 1 -6.17 20.02 12.35
C MET A 1 -5.63 19.31 11.12
N ALA A 2 -6.38 18.40 10.51
CA ALA A 2 -5.97 17.77 9.25
C ALA A 2 -5.89 18.85 8.16
N CYS A 3 -4.77 18.92 7.45
CA CYS A 3 -4.58 19.77 6.28
C CYS A 3 -4.88 18.91 5.04
N PRO A 4 -6.02 19.09 4.37
CA PRO A 4 -6.33 18.35 3.15
C PRO A 4 -5.45 18.81 1.98
N ALA A 5 -5.26 17.93 0.99
CA ALA A 5 -4.68 18.35 -0.28
C ALA A 5 -5.60 19.40 -0.95
N SER A 6 -5.03 20.20 -1.87
CA SER A 6 -5.82 21.12 -2.70
C SER A 6 -5.66 20.76 -4.18
N PRO A 7 -6.76 20.40 -4.89
CA PRO A 7 -8.11 20.12 -4.36
C PRO A 7 -8.10 18.94 -3.36
N PRO A 8 -9.18 18.63 -2.63
CA PRO A 8 -9.26 17.43 -1.79
C PRO A 8 -9.04 16.12 -2.57
N ILE A 9 -8.68 15.02 -1.89
CA ILE A 9 -8.33 13.75 -2.55
C ILE A 9 -9.54 13.13 -3.23
N GLU A 10 -10.73 13.25 -2.63
CA GLU A 10 -12.02 12.79 -3.15
C GLU A 10 -12.48 13.52 -4.43
N GLN A 11 -11.81 14.62 -4.79
CA GLN A 11 -12.04 15.33 -6.05
C GLN A 11 -11.04 14.93 -7.16
N SER A 12 -10.28 13.85 -6.95
CA SER A 12 -9.35 13.33 -7.98
C SER A 12 -10.07 12.80 -9.21
N ILE A 13 -11.30 12.30 -9.02
CA ILE A 13 -12.14 11.76 -10.08
C ILE A 13 -13.51 12.42 -9.99
N SER A 14 -13.94 13.04 -11.08
CA SER A 14 -15.24 13.71 -11.20
C SER A 14 -16.04 13.14 -12.38
N LYS A 15 -17.37 13.18 -12.28
CA LYS A 15 -18.23 12.88 -13.43
C LYS A 15 -18.15 14.06 -14.39
N TRP A 16 -17.60 13.80 -15.58
CA TRP A 16 -17.49 14.77 -16.66
C TRP A 16 -18.78 14.83 -17.50
N SER A 17 -19.44 13.68 -17.65
CA SER A 17 -20.77 13.54 -18.24
C SER A 17 -21.52 12.37 -17.58
N THR A 18 -22.72 12.05 -18.06
CA THR A 18 -23.47 10.86 -17.62
C THR A 18 -22.72 9.55 -17.86
N THR A 19 -21.75 9.52 -18.77
CA THR A 19 -21.05 8.29 -19.20
C THR A 19 -19.53 8.39 -19.18
N SER A 20 -18.97 9.49 -18.65
CA SER A 20 -17.53 9.73 -18.65
C SER A 20 -17.02 10.32 -17.34
N TYR A 21 -15.84 9.88 -16.94
CA TYR A 21 -15.11 10.32 -15.76
C TYR A 21 -13.90 11.14 -16.19
N ARG A 22 -13.66 12.25 -15.49
CA ARG A 22 -12.37 12.95 -15.54
C ARG A 22 -11.49 12.40 -14.43
N MET A 23 -10.24 12.08 -14.77
CA MET A 23 -9.25 11.52 -13.87
C MET A 23 -8.02 12.43 -13.82
N GLY A 24 -7.94 13.23 -12.76
CA GLY A 24 -6.92 14.26 -12.60
C GLY A 24 -6.94 15.31 -13.71
N THR A 25 -5.75 15.79 -14.08
CA THR A 25 -5.60 16.87 -15.06
C THR A 25 -5.43 16.40 -16.51
N ARG A 26 -5.30 15.08 -16.74
CA ARG A 26 -4.81 14.55 -18.02
C ARG A 26 -5.71 13.56 -18.72
N PHE A 27 -6.58 12.85 -18.02
CA PHE A 27 -7.29 11.73 -18.65
C PHE A 27 -8.81 11.80 -18.48
N LEU A 28 -9.50 11.32 -19.51
CA LEU A 28 -10.92 11.01 -19.50
C LEU A 28 -11.09 9.49 -19.64
N CYS A 29 -12.02 8.92 -18.90
CA CYS A 29 -12.45 7.53 -19.02
C CYS A 29 -13.92 7.49 -19.45
N ARG A 30 -14.24 6.74 -20.51
CA ARG A 30 -15.62 6.57 -20.98
C ARG A 30 -15.82 5.23 -21.68
N ARG A 31 -17.08 4.84 -21.90
CA ARG A 31 -17.39 3.68 -22.73
C ARG A 31 -17.00 3.93 -24.19
N VAL A 32 -16.50 2.89 -24.84
CA VAL A 32 -16.04 2.88 -26.25
C VAL A 32 -16.63 1.69 -26.99
N ALA A 33 -16.69 1.80 -28.32
CA ALA A 33 -17.07 0.66 -29.16
C ALA A 33 -16.07 -0.50 -29.00
N SER A 34 -16.58 -1.74 -28.98
CA SER A 34 -15.75 -2.94 -28.80
C SER A 34 -14.89 -3.30 -30.02
N ASP A 35 -15.08 -2.62 -31.15
CA ASP A 35 -14.35 -2.85 -32.41
C ASP A 35 -12.93 -2.26 -32.41
N GLY A 36 -12.57 -1.48 -31.38
CA GLY A 36 -11.24 -0.88 -31.24
C GLY A 36 -10.96 0.25 -32.23
N SER A 37 -12.00 0.83 -32.82
CA SER A 37 -11.90 1.93 -33.80
C SER A 37 -11.38 3.25 -33.19
N GLU A 38 -11.47 3.40 -31.88
CA GLU A 38 -11.03 4.60 -31.17
C GLU A 38 -9.58 4.48 -30.66
N ASP A 39 -8.79 5.54 -30.85
CA ASP A 39 -7.43 5.63 -30.33
C ASP A 39 -7.46 5.88 -28.82
N THR A 40 -7.16 4.84 -28.05
CA THR A 40 -7.22 4.82 -26.58
C THR A 40 -5.86 4.49 -26.00
N ILE A 41 -5.48 5.19 -24.93
CA ILE A 41 -4.25 4.93 -24.16
C ILE A 41 -4.30 3.55 -23.48
N ALA A 42 -5.46 3.21 -22.91
CA ALA A 42 -5.73 1.92 -22.31
C ALA A 42 -7.20 1.55 -22.52
N ARG A 43 -7.50 0.26 -22.59
CA ARG A 43 -8.87 -0.25 -22.72
C ARG A 43 -9.05 -1.53 -21.92
N TRP A 44 -10.22 -1.71 -21.33
CA TRP A 44 -10.56 -2.92 -20.60
C TRP A 44 -12.04 -3.27 -20.75
N LYS A 45 -12.31 -4.57 -20.77
CA LYS A 45 -13.68 -5.10 -20.75
C LYS A 45 -14.34 -4.83 -19.41
N ASP A 46 -15.62 -4.52 -19.43
CA ASP A 46 -16.49 -4.29 -18.28
C ASP A 46 -17.77 -5.13 -18.48
N ALA A 47 -18.61 -5.29 -17.45
CA ALA A 47 -19.86 -6.06 -17.59
C ALA A 47 -20.75 -5.53 -18.74
N ASP A 48 -20.87 -4.21 -18.84
CA ASP A 48 -21.72 -3.54 -19.84
C ASP A 48 -20.90 -2.94 -21.01
N GLY A 49 -19.83 -3.62 -21.44
CA GLY A 49 -19.09 -3.27 -22.66
C GLY A 49 -17.59 -3.06 -22.46
N THR A 50 -17.04 -1.97 -23.00
CA THR A 50 -15.60 -1.68 -22.93
C THR A 50 -15.39 -0.24 -22.51
N LEU A 51 -14.51 -0.04 -21.54
CA LEU A 51 -14.07 1.28 -21.09
C LEU A 51 -12.71 1.61 -21.74
N GLY A 52 -12.56 2.86 -22.15
CA GLY A 52 -11.35 3.40 -22.76
C GLY A 52 -10.86 4.64 -22.01
N LEU A 53 -9.54 4.74 -21.86
CA LEU A 53 -8.84 5.91 -21.31
C LEU A 53 -8.28 6.75 -22.46
N PHE A 54 -8.51 8.06 -22.40
CA PHE A 54 -8.12 9.04 -23.41
C PHE A 54 -7.33 10.16 -22.76
N GLU A 55 -6.32 10.67 -23.47
CA GLU A 55 -5.66 11.92 -23.08
C GLU A 55 -6.62 13.10 -23.35
N HIS A 56 -6.71 14.00 -22.38
CA HIS A 56 -7.57 15.18 -22.41
C HIS A 56 -6.73 16.44 -22.30
N ASP A 57 -7.07 17.44 -23.10
CA ASP A 57 -6.33 18.70 -23.24
C ASP A 57 -6.50 19.66 -22.05
N GLY A 58 -7.32 19.28 -21.07
CA GLY A 58 -7.53 20.05 -19.85
C GLY A 58 -8.55 21.18 -19.99
N SER A 59 -9.34 21.19 -21.06
CA SER A 59 -10.56 22.01 -21.11
C SER A 59 -11.45 21.70 -19.90
N ILE A 60 -12.11 22.72 -19.33
CA ILE A 60 -12.92 22.64 -18.11
C ILE A 60 -14.39 22.52 -18.51
N SER A 61 -15.10 21.49 -18.04
CA SER A 61 -16.54 21.40 -18.15
C SER A 61 -17.17 22.20 -17.02
N THR A 62 -18.12 23.08 -17.35
CA THR A 62 -18.81 23.92 -16.37
C THR A 62 -19.79 23.15 -15.47
N ASN A 63 -19.98 21.84 -15.72
CA ASN A 63 -20.97 20.98 -15.04
C ASN A 63 -20.35 19.74 -14.36
N GLU A 64 -19.07 19.79 -13.96
CA GLU A 64 -18.47 18.66 -13.23
C GLU A 64 -19.17 18.43 -11.88
N GLN A 65 -19.54 17.17 -11.63
CA GLN A 65 -20.14 16.74 -10.36
C GLN A 65 -19.22 15.75 -9.64
N PRO A 66 -19.29 15.69 -8.29
CA PRO A 66 -18.58 14.68 -7.51
C PRO A 66 -18.91 13.27 -8.02
N CYS A 67 -17.90 12.40 -8.06
CA CYS A 67 -18.09 11.01 -8.45
C CYS A 67 -18.68 10.21 -7.27
N ASN A 68 -19.91 9.73 -7.41
CA ASN A 68 -20.58 8.89 -6.40
C ASN A 68 -20.01 7.47 -6.30
N ASP A 69 -19.07 7.09 -7.17
CA ASP A 69 -18.52 5.74 -7.26
C ASP A 69 -17.27 5.57 -6.35
N LEU A 70 -17.15 6.44 -5.34
CA LEU A 70 -16.11 6.40 -4.31
C LEU A 70 -16.41 5.22 -3.36
N VAL A 71 -15.53 4.22 -3.38
CA VAL A 71 -15.66 3.00 -2.57
C VAL A 71 -15.00 3.16 -1.21
N TYR A 72 -13.87 3.86 -1.17
CA TYR A 72 -13.08 4.00 0.03
C TYR A 72 -12.30 5.31 0.04
N GLN A 73 -12.19 5.91 1.23
CA GLN A 73 -11.38 7.09 1.48
C GLN A 73 -10.56 6.89 2.77
N ALA A 74 -9.24 6.85 2.63
CA ALA A 74 -8.30 6.84 3.75
C ALA A 74 -7.84 8.27 4.06
N GLY A 75 -8.57 8.92 4.95
CA GLY A 75 -8.25 10.28 5.41
C GLY A 75 -8.15 11.28 4.25
N THR A 76 -7.03 12.01 4.19
CA THR A 76 -6.79 13.09 3.21
C THR A 76 -5.85 12.71 2.07
N SER A 77 -5.37 11.46 2.03
CA SER A 77 -4.18 11.10 1.25
C SER A 77 -4.39 9.97 0.25
N SER A 78 -5.45 9.18 0.39
CA SER A 78 -5.78 8.10 -0.55
C SER A 78 -7.28 7.91 -0.68
N ALA A 79 -7.73 7.58 -1.89
CA ALA A 79 -9.11 7.27 -2.20
C ALA A 79 -9.20 6.27 -3.35
N VAL A 80 -10.26 5.47 -3.36
CA VAL A 80 -10.47 4.39 -4.35
C VAL A 80 -11.86 4.52 -4.93
N TRP A 81 -11.95 4.49 -6.26
CA TRP A 81 -13.20 4.50 -7.01
C TRP A 81 -13.39 3.20 -7.77
N GLU A 82 -14.64 2.79 -7.90
CA GLU A 82 -15.05 1.83 -8.91
C GLU A 82 -15.11 2.51 -10.28
N ILE A 83 -14.49 1.91 -11.29
CA ILE A 83 -14.55 2.37 -12.68
C ILE A 83 -15.17 1.24 -13.52
N GLY A 84 -16.50 1.19 -13.52
CA GLY A 84 -17.24 0.01 -13.94
C GLY A 84 -17.25 -1.08 -12.84
N SER A 85 -17.64 -2.30 -13.20
CA SER A 85 -17.65 -3.45 -12.28
C SER A 85 -16.30 -4.17 -12.21
N GLU A 86 -15.50 -4.08 -13.28
CA GLU A 86 -14.29 -4.91 -13.45
C GLU A 86 -12.96 -4.19 -13.18
N ALA A 87 -13.00 -2.92 -12.77
CA ALA A 87 -11.82 -2.15 -12.47
C ALA A 87 -12.02 -1.18 -11.31
N ILE A 88 -10.93 -0.88 -10.61
CA ILE A 88 -10.85 0.14 -9.59
C ILE A 88 -9.77 1.15 -9.95
N CYS A 89 -9.95 2.41 -9.60
CA CYS A 89 -8.91 3.43 -9.67
C CYS A 89 -8.55 3.86 -8.26
N LYS A 90 -7.32 3.54 -7.84
CA LYS A 90 -6.73 4.05 -6.60
C LYS A 90 -5.98 5.33 -6.89
N VAL A 91 -6.25 6.37 -6.12
CA VAL A 91 -5.55 7.66 -6.19
C VAL A 91 -4.92 7.96 -4.85
N LYS A 92 -3.66 8.36 -4.88
CA LYS A 92 -2.88 8.67 -3.68
C LYS A 92 -2.07 9.94 -3.85
N THR A 93 -1.92 10.72 -2.78
CA THR A 93 -1.01 11.87 -2.76
C THR A 93 0.44 11.43 -2.91
N TRP A 94 1.26 12.29 -3.50
CA TRP A 94 2.62 11.94 -3.89
C TRP A 94 3.62 13.02 -3.48
N THR A 95 4.84 12.60 -3.16
CA THR A 95 5.96 13.49 -2.85
C THR A 95 7.22 13.04 -3.61
N PRO A 96 8.13 13.95 -3.97
CA PRO A 96 9.41 13.57 -4.56
C PRO A 96 10.13 12.49 -3.74
N GLY A 97 10.65 11.47 -4.44
CA GLY A 97 11.28 10.32 -3.80
C GLY A 97 10.31 9.21 -3.38
N MET A 98 9.00 9.33 -3.67
CA MET A 98 8.02 8.25 -3.47
C MET A 98 7.89 7.40 -4.74
N GLU A 99 8.00 6.08 -4.59
CA GLU A 99 7.74 5.10 -5.65
C GLU A 99 6.24 5.00 -5.98
N MET A 100 5.92 4.73 -7.25
CA MET A 100 4.54 4.41 -7.64
C MET A 100 4.26 2.94 -7.33
N GLU A 101 3.10 2.64 -6.76
CA GLU A 101 2.69 1.26 -6.48
C GLU A 101 2.69 0.36 -7.73
N SER A 102 2.48 0.91 -8.94
CA SER A 102 2.63 0.16 -10.19
C SER A 102 4.04 -0.36 -10.44
N ASP A 103 5.07 0.40 -10.07
CA ASP A 103 6.47 -0.04 -10.15
C ASP A 103 6.74 -1.19 -9.18
N THR A 104 6.21 -1.09 -7.95
CA THR A 104 6.29 -2.12 -6.93
C THR A 104 5.58 -3.42 -7.35
N LEU A 105 4.37 -3.31 -7.90
CA LEU A 105 3.62 -4.44 -8.46
C LEU A 105 4.39 -5.13 -9.61
N ALA A 106 5.00 -4.36 -10.50
CA ALA A 106 5.83 -4.89 -11.58
C ALA A 106 7.06 -5.63 -11.04
N PHE A 107 7.71 -5.10 -9.99
CA PHE A 107 8.82 -5.77 -9.32
C PHE A 107 8.40 -7.10 -8.71
N VAL A 108 7.28 -7.14 -7.98
CA VAL A 108 6.76 -8.37 -7.35
C VAL A 108 6.44 -9.41 -8.40
N LYS A 109 5.74 -9.03 -9.48
CA LYS A 109 5.41 -9.93 -10.59
C LYS A 109 6.67 -10.53 -11.24
N ALA A 110 7.76 -9.77 -11.31
CA ALA A 110 9.03 -10.23 -11.88
C ALA A 110 9.83 -11.13 -10.92
N LYS A 111 9.75 -10.92 -9.60
CA LYS A 111 10.56 -11.61 -8.59
C LYS A 111 9.85 -12.79 -7.92
N ALA A 112 8.52 -12.74 -7.82
CA ALA A 112 7.68 -13.69 -7.11
C ALA A 112 6.32 -13.81 -7.82
N SER A 113 6.33 -14.27 -9.07
CA SER A 113 5.14 -14.34 -9.94
C SER A 113 4.03 -15.25 -9.43
N HIS A 114 4.30 -16.10 -8.44
CA HIS A 114 3.31 -16.96 -7.79
C HIS A 114 2.50 -16.25 -6.71
N ILE A 115 2.91 -15.05 -6.28
CA ILE A 115 2.15 -14.21 -5.36
C ILE A 115 1.05 -13.52 -6.17
N PRO A 116 -0.24 -13.72 -5.83
CA PRO A 116 -1.33 -13.12 -6.58
C PRO A 116 -1.40 -11.62 -6.25
N VAL A 117 -1.20 -10.79 -7.28
CA VAL A 117 -1.26 -9.33 -7.19
C VAL A 117 -2.27 -8.78 -8.21
N PRO A 118 -2.88 -7.61 -7.99
CA PRO A 118 -3.80 -7.02 -8.95
C PRO A 118 -3.10 -6.72 -10.28
N GLU A 119 -3.80 -6.96 -11.39
CA GLU A 119 -3.33 -6.58 -12.72
C GLU A 119 -3.43 -5.06 -12.88
N VAL A 120 -2.31 -4.42 -13.21
CA VAL A 120 -2.25 -3.00 -13.56
C VAL A 120 -2.78 -2.80 -14.98
N ILE A 121 -3.91 -2.10 -15.11
CA ILE A 121 -4.46 -1.69 -16.41
C ILE A 121 -3.69 -0.47 -16.92
N TYR A 122 -3.55 0.55 -16.06
CA TYR A 122 -2.79 1.76 -16.39
C TYR A 122 -2.41 2.52 -15.13
N ALA A 123 -1.30 3.25 -15.16
CA ALA A 123 -0.85 4.06 -14.03
C ALA A 123 -0.15 5.34 -14.52
N TRP A 124 -0.32 6.44 -13.78
CA TRP A 124 0.42 7.67 -14.06
C TRP A 124 0.60 8.54 -12.82
N LEU A 125 1.57 9.44 -12.91
CA LEU A 125 1.79 10.53 -11.96
C LEU A 125 1.21 11.83 -12.53
N ASP A 126 0.23 12.40 -11.85
CA ASP A 126 -0.19 13.78 -12.04
C ASP A 126 0.68 14.70 -11.18
N LYS A 127 1.73 15.27 -11.78
CA LYS A 127 2.65 16.18 -11.10
C LYS A 127 1.98 17.49 -10.65
N LYS A 128 0.95 17.96 -11.37
CA LYS A 128 0.26 19.21 -11.04
C LYS A 128 -0.54 19.05 -9.75
N LEU A 129 -1.22 17.91 -9.60
CA LEU A 129 -1.99 17.59 -8.40
C LEU A 129 -1.17 16.89 -7.31
N ARG A 130 0.08 16.52 -7.61
CA ARG A 130 0.93 15.66 -6.78
C ARG A 130 0.20 14.38 -6.36
N ARG A 131 -0.28 13.62 -7.35
CA ARG A 131 -1.03 12.37 -7.13
C ARG A 131 -0.62 11.27 -8.09
N THR A 132 -0.52 10.05 -7.58
CA THR A 132 -0.47 8.84 -8.40
C THR A 132 -1.87 8.33 -8.64
N TYR A 133 -2.15 7.91 -9.87
CA TYR A 133 -3.37 7.22 -10.25
C TYR A 133 -3.00 5.83 -10.71
N LEU A 134 -3.72 4.83 -10.21
CA LEU A 134 -3.47 3.42 -10.47
C LEU A 134 -4.79 2.73 -10.77
N ILE A 135 -5.00 2.38 -12.03
CA ILE A 135 -6.15 1.61 -12.49
C ILE A 135 -5.78 0.13 -12.43
N LEU A 136 -6.51 -0.63 -11.63
CA LEU A 136 -6.32 -2.05 -11.40
C LEU A 136 -7.54 -2.84 -11.86
N ARG A 137 -7.31 -4.04 -12.39
CA ARG A 137 -8.36 -5.05 -12.53
C ARG A 137 -8.89 -5.40 -11.14
N ARG A 138 -10.22 -5.41 -10.98
CA ARG A 138 -10.84 -5.84 -9.72
C ARG A 138 -10.60 -7.33 -9.50
N ILE A 139 -10.17 -7.70 -8.29
CA ILE A 139 -10.09 -9.10 -7.87
C ILE A 139 -11.42 -9.47 -7.24
N GLN A 140 -12.08 -10.50 -7.78
CA GLN A 140 -13.37 -10.97 -7.27
C GLN A 140 -13.16 -11.89 -6.06
N GLY A 141 -13.77 -11.53 -4.93
CA GLY A 141 -13.66 -12.28 -3.67
C GLY A 141 -14.00 -11.39 -2.47
N SER A 142 -13.81 -11.94 -1.28
CA SER A 142 -14.01 -11.21 -0.02
C SER A 142 -12.67 -10.87 0.62
N THR A 143 -12.59 -9.75 1.32
CA THR A 143 -11.42 -9.50 2.18
C THR A 143 -11.36 -10.57 3.27
N LEU A 144 -10.15 -10.93 3.70
CA LEU A 144 -9.95 -11.86 4.81
C LEU A 144 -10.65 -11.35 6.07
N GLN A 145 -10.66 -10.03 6.28
CA GLN A 145 -11.41 -9.37 7.36
C GLN A 145 -12.89 -9.76 7.36
N HIS A 146 -13.53 -9.80 6.20
CA HIS A 146 -14.93 -10.17 6.07
C HIS A 146 -15.14 -11.68 6.14
N ALA A 147 -14.27 -12.45 5.48
CA ALA A 147 -14.41 -13.90 5.36
C ALA A 147 -14.00 -14.67 6.63
N TRP A 148 -13.18 -14.09 7.52
CA TRP A 148 -12.52 -14.81 8.61
C TRP A 148 -13.49 -15.66 9.45
N GLY A 149 -14.62 -15.08 9.87
CA GLY A 149 -15.61 -15.77 10.71
C GLY A 149 -16.35 -16.92 10.02
N SER A 150 -16.32 -16.96 8.69
CA SER A 150 -16.93 -18.03 7.89
C SER A 150 -15.94 -19.14 7.53
N LEU A 151 -14.64 -18.90 7.65
CA LEU A 151 -13.60 -19.91 7.41
C LEU A 151 -13.54 -20.90 8.59
N THR A 152 -13.38 -22.17 8.27
CA THR A 152 -13.04 -23.19 9.27
C THR A 152 -11.65 -22.94 9.86
N PRO A 153 -11.35 -23.43 11.07
CA PRO A 153 -10.01 -23.27 11.66
C PRO A 153 -8.87 -23.77 10.76
N ASN A 154 -9.10 -24.88 10.03
CA ASN A 154 -8.11 -25.40 9.08
C ASN A 154 -7.89 -24.46 7.88
N GLN A 155 -8.95 -23.81 7.39
CA GLN A 155 -8.82 -22.81 6.32
C GLN A 155 -8.12 -21.55 6.82
N GLN A 156 -8.41 -21.07 8.03
CA GLN A 156 -7.72 -19.94 8.64
C GLN A 156 -6.21 -20.23 8.77
N ASP A 157 -5.85 -21.41 9.28
CA ASP A 157 -4.46 -21.86 9.38
C ASP A 157 -3.77 -21.93 8.01
N THR A 158 -4.45 -22.51 7.02
CA THR A 158 -3.95 -22.60 5.64
C THR A 158 -3.70 -21.23 5.02
N VAL A 159 -4.61 -20.26 5.22
CA VAL A 159 -4.43 -18.88 4.74
C VAL A 159 -3.21 -18.24 5.40
N ALA A 160 -3.06 -18.40 6.71
CA ALA A 160 -1.91 -17.85 7.44
C ALA A 160 -0.58 -18.45 6.94
N ASP A 161 -0.52 -19.76 6.72
CA ASP A 161 0.68 -20.43 6.20
C ASP A 161 1.04 -19.96 4.79
N ILE A 162 0.04 -19.84 3.89
CA ILE A 162 0.23 -19.33 2.53
C ILE A 162 0.78 -17.89 2.57
N VAL A 163 0.19 -17.01 3.37
CA VAL A 163 0.64 -15.61 3.46
C VAL A 163 2.03 -15.52 4.09
N ALA A 164 2.33 -16.31 5.12
CA ALA A 164 3.68 -16.40 5.69
C ALA A 164 4.70 -16.93 4.68
N GLN A 165 4.31 -17.90 3.84
CA GLN A 165 5.14 -18.38 2.74
C GLN A 165 5.42 -17.27 1.72
N TYR A 166 4.42 -16.45 1.37
CA TYR A 166 4.65 -15.28 0.51
C TYR A 166 5.63 -14.29 1.14
N CYS A 167 5.53 -14.00 2.44
CA CYS A 167 6.51 -13.18 3.14
C CYS A 167 7.93 -13.76 3.02
N PHE A 168 8.08 -15.06 3.28
CA PHE A 168 9.36 -15.74 3.17
C PHE A 168 9.91 -15.68 1.74
N ASP A 169 9.09 -15.92 0.73
CA ASP A 169 9.52 -15.90 -0.67
C ASP A 169 9.98 -14.49 -1.11
N LEU A 170 9.32 -13.43 -0.66
CA LEU A 170 9.73 -12.04 -0.91
C LEU A 170 11.10 -11.73 -0.30
N THR A 171 11.44 -12.33 0.85
CA THR A 171 12.74 -12.09 1.50
C THR A 171 13.94 -12.60 0.70
N ARG A 172 13.73 -13.39 -0.34
CA ARG A 172 14.77 -13.77 -1.29
C ARG A 172 15.33 -12.55 -2.06
N ALA A 173 14.56 -11.47 -2.15
CA ALA A 173 15.08 -10.19 -2.62
C ALA A 173 15.64 -9.42 -1.42
N THR A 174 16.94 -9.12 -1.46
CA THR A 174 17.63 -8.37 -0.40
C THR A 174 18.23 -7.06 -0.91
N SER A 175 18.49 -6.13 0.01
CA SER A 175 19.19 -4.88 -0.24
C SER A 175 20.11 -4.54 0.94
N SER A 176 21.17 -3.78 0.67
CA SER A 176 22.03 -3.17 1.69
C SER A 176 21.44 -1.87 2.26
N ARG A 177 20.27 -1.44 1.80
CA ARG A 177 19.60 -0.19 2.18
C ARG A 177 18.14 -0.43 2.57
N LEU A 178 17.65 0.41 3.47
CA LEU A 178 16.21 0.61 3.66
C LEU A 178 15.69 1.44 2.49
N GLU A 179 14.90 0.85 1.59
CA GLU A 179 14.43 1.50 0.36
C GLU A 179 13.24 0.76 -0.28
N SER A 180 12.57 1.37 -1.25
CA SER A 180 11.54 0.72 -2.08
C SER A 180 12.16 -0.19 -3.15
N ALA A 181 11.35 -0.84 -3.98
CA ALA A 181 11.80 -1.74 -5.05
C ALA A 181 12.78 -1.09 -6.05
N ARG A 182 12.64 0.22 -6.29
CA ARG A 182 13.47 1.02 -7.21
C ARG A 182 14.43 1.98 -6.50
N GLY A 183 14.65 1.79 -5.19
CA GLY A 183 15.63 2.57 -4.44
C GLY A 183 15.13 3.95 -3.98
N CYS A 184 13.81 4.11 -3.84
CA CYS A 184 13.16 5.29 -3.26
C CYS A 184 12.96 5.13 -1.74
N GLY A 185 12.41 6.15 -1.07
CA GLY A 185 12.06 6.04 0.34
C GLY A 185 10.79 5.21 0.56
N VAL A 186 10.67 4.56 1.72
CA VAL A 186 9.52 3.71 2.06
C VAL A 186 8.46 4.45 2.87
N LEU A 187 7.21 4.03 2.74
CA LEU A 187 6.08 4.56 3.51
C LEU A 187 5.82 3.68 4.74
N GLU A 188 6.56 3.91 5.82
CA GLU A 188 6.38 3.14 7.06
C GLU A 188 6.26 4.07 8.28
N PRO A 189 5.04 4.51 8.63
CA PRO A 189 4.85 5.51 9.69
C PRO A 189 5.25 4.99 11.07
N PHE A 190 5.25 3.67 11.31
CA PHE A 190 5.59 3.10 12.61
C PHE A 190 7.11 3.02 12.83
N LEU A 191 7.91 2.95 11.76
CA LEU A 191 9.38 3.11 11.81
C LEU A 191 9.81 4.57 11.69
N HIS A 192 8.91 5.51 11.40
CA HIS A 192 9.23 6.92 11.25
C HIS A 192 9.12 7.68 12.59
N VAL A 193 9.89 8.75 12.77
CA VAL A 193 9.70 9.73 13.87
C VAL A 193 8.34 10.41 13.72
N PRO A 194 7.68 10.90 14.77
CA PRO A 194 6.43 11.65 14.63
C PRO A 194 6.54 12.82 13.65
N ALA A 195 5.41 13.25 13.08
CA ALA A 195 5.38 14.40 12.19
C ALA A 195 5.66 15.69 12.97
N LYS A 196 6.40 16.62 12.37
CA LYS A 196 6.43 18.01 12.83
C LYS A 196 5.00 18.54 12.79
N GLU A 197 4.61 19.36 13.76
CA GLU A 197 3.24 19.89 13.84
C GLU A 197 2.82 20.67 12.58
N SER A 198 3.79 21.33 11.93
CA SER A 198 3.57 22.06 10.67
C SER A 198 3.52 21.17 9.43
N HIS A 199 3.77 19.86 9.54
CA HIS A 199 3.78 18.96 8.39
C HIS A 199 2.34 18.74 7.89
N PRO A 200 2.05 19.00 6.61
CA PRO A 200 0.70 18.83 6.08
C PRO A 200 0.30 17.35 6.08
N SER A 201 -0.87 17.02 6.66
CA SER A 201 -1.32 15.64 6.80
C SER A 201 -1.58 14.92 5.47
N TRP A 202 -1.82 15.67 4.39
CA TRP A 202 -1.98 15.10 3.05
C TRP A 202 -0.65 14.63 2.45
N GLU A 203 0.50 15.17 2.88
CA GLU A 203 1.79 14.90 2.26
C GLU A 203 2.43 13.64 2.86
N PRO A 204 2.69 12.61 2.04
CA PRO A 204 3.34 11.39 2.51
C PRO A 204 4.73 11.69 3.07
N ARG A 205 5.13 10.95 4.11
CA ARG A 205 6.48 11.02 4.68
C ARG A 205 7.22 9.73 4.45
N LEU A 206 8.39 9.85 3.84
CA LEU A 206 9.20 8.74 3.41
C LEU A 206 10.36 8.53 4.40
N LEU A 207 10.66 7.28 4.69
CA LEU A 207 11.85 6.88 5.42
C LEU A 207 12.87 6.32 4.42
N GLY A 208 14.09 6.88 4.40
CA GLY A 208 15.13 6.49 3.46
C GLY A 208 14.97 7.13 2.06
N PRO A 209 15.70 6.66 1.04
CA PRO A 209 16.59 5.50 1.10
C PRO A 209 17.81 5.75 2.01
N MET A 210 18.24 4.74 2.79
CA MET A 210 19.43 4.89 3.66
C MET A 210 20.19 3.58 3.87
N SER A 211 21.51 3.68 4.08
CA SER A 211 22.36 2.52 4.36
C SER A 211 22.01 1.87 5.71
N ALA A 212 22.45 0.62 5.90
CA ALA A 212 22.36 -0.05 7.19
C ALA A 212 22.98 0.78 8.34
N GLU A 213 24.13 1.41 8.09
CA GLU A 213 24.84 2.20 9.09
C GLU A 213 24.05 3.45 9.51
N SER A 214 23.57 4.25 8.55
CA SER A 214 22.72 5.41 8.81
C SER A 214 21.41 5.01 9.49
N PHE A 215 20.82 3.88 9.09
CA PHE A 215 19.61 3.38 9.72
C PHE A 215 19.85 2.95 11.17
N ILE A 216 20.97 2.28 11.49
CA ILE A 216 21.32 1.93 12.87
C ILE A 216 21.52 3.19 13.73
N GLN A 217 22.22 4.20 13.22
CA GLN A 217 22.37 5.49 13.92
C GLN A 217 20.99 6.13 14.17
N TYR A 218 20.12 6.11 13.17
CA TYR A 218 18.73 6.56 13.29
C TYR A 218 17.97 5.80 14.39
N LEU A 219 18.03 4.47 14.43
CA LEU A 219 17.35 3.68 15.46
C LEU A 219 17.90 3.96 16.86
N ARG A 220 19.21 4.13 17.01
CA ARG A 220 19.86 4.55 18.27
C ARG A 220 19.45 5.94 18.72
N ARG A 221 19.19 6.86 17.79
CA ARG A 221 18.66 8.19 18.14
C ARG A 221 17.24 8.09 18.70
N ARG A 222 16.45 7.12 18.23
CA ARG A 222 15.05 6.96 18.61
C ARG A 222 14.80 6.25 19.93
N SER A 223 15.77 5.55 20.50
CA SER A 223 15.60 4.83 21.77
C SER A 223 16.92 4.78 22.54
N ASP A 224 16.84 4.79 23.87
CA ASP A 224 18.00 4.56 24.74
C ASP A 224 18.31 3.05 24.90
N LEU A 225 17.39 2.17 24.47
CA LEU A 225 17.63 0.73 24.37
C LEU A 225 18.40 0.39 23.10
N GLN A 226 19.23 -0.65 23.17
CA GLN A 226 19.95 -1.18 22.02
C GLN A 226 18.95 -1.61 20.93
N PRO A 227 19.04 -1.08 19.70
CA PRO A 227 18.14 -1.49 18.64
C PRO A 227 18.38 -2.95 18.22
N PRO A 228 17.33 -3.62 17.70
CA PRO A 228 17.46 -4.90 17.05
C PRO A 228 18.57 -4.89 15.98
N PRO A 229 19.27 -6.01 15.77
CA PRO A 229 20.35 -6.08 14.79
C PRO A 229 19.81 -5.84 13.38
N VAL A 230 20.54 -5.05 12.60
CA VAL A 230 20.28 -4.77 11.19
C VAL A 230 21.49 -5.22 10.39
N ASN A 231 21.42 -6.42 9.82
CA ASN A 231 22.49 -6.99 9.01
C ASN A 231 22.22 -6.80 7.51
N GLU A 232 20.96 -6.98 7.12
CA GLU A 232 20.48 -6.94 5.74
C GLU A 232 19.01 -6.51 5.76
N PHE A 233 18.55 -5.95 4.64
CA PHE A 233 17.15 -5.60 4.45
C PHE A 233 16.49 -6.57 3.47
N TYR A 234 15.29 -7.03 3.83
CA TYR A 234 14.49 -8.01 3.10
C TYR A 234 13.28 -7.34 2.48
N PHE A 235 12.99 -7.64 1.23
CA PHE A 235 11.76 -7.13 0.61
C PHE A 235 10.53 -7.71 1.33
N TYR A 236 9.65 -6.83 1.80
CA TYR A 236 8.49 -7.17 2.62
C TYR A 236 7.33 -6.22 2.33
N HIS A 237 6.10 -6.72 2.36
CA HIS A 237 4.88 -5.96 2.06
C HIS A 237 4.59 -4.83 3.06
N ALA A 238 4.93 -5.02 4.34
CA ALA A 238 4.71 -4.10 5.45
C ALA A 238 3.25 -3.73 5.80
N ASP A 239 2.25 -4.08 4.99
CA ASP A 239 0.83 -3.93 5.34
C ASP A 239 -0.08 -5.13 4.97
N LEU A 240 0.16 -6.28 5.61
CA LEU A 240 -0.66 -7.50 5.44
C LEU A 240 -1.86 -7.51 6.40
N SER A 241 -2.53 -6.37 6.50
CA SER A 241 -3.85 -6.25 7.12
C SER A 241 -4.82 -7.26 6.50
N PRO A 242 -5.77 -7.84 7.26
CA PRO A 242 -6.80 -8.72 6.72
C PRO A 242 -7.72 -8.01 5.72
N THR A 243 -7.71 -6.67 5.64
CA THR A 243 -8.40 -5.91 4.59
C THR A 243 -7.70 -5.95 3.23
N ASN A 244 -6.41 -6.26 3.21
CA ASN A 244 -5.56 -6.25 2.01
C ASN A 244 -5.35 -7.64 1.42
N ILE A 245 -6.04 -8.66 1.95
CA ILE A 245 -5.97 -10.04 1.48
C ILE A 245 -7.34 -10.42 0.96
N ILE A 246 -7.44 -10.77 -0.32
CA ILE A 246 -8.68 -11.26 -0.93
C ILE A 246 -8.66 -12.78 -0.94
N VAL A 247 -9.73 -13.40 -0.47
CA VAL A 247 -9.91 -14.85 -0.42
C VAL A 247 -11.20 -15.28 -1.11
N SER A 248 -11.22 -16.52 -1.60
CA SER A 248 -12.45 -17.21 -2.01
C SER A 248 -13.26 -17.65 -0.79
N GLU A 249 -14.50 -18.09 -1.02
CA GLU A 249 -15.33 -18.74 0.01
C GLU A 249 -14.66 -20.00 0.61
N SER A 250 -13.80 -20.67 -0.17
CA SER A 250 -13.04 -21.84 0.28
C SER A 250 -11.74 -21.50 1.02
N GLY A 251 -11.41 -20.22 1.20
CA GLY A 251 -10.17 -19.78 1.84
C GLY A 251 -8.94 -19.83 0.93
N MET A 252 -9.11 -19.89 -0.38
CA MET A 252 -7.98 -19.74 -1.33
C MET A 252 -7.58 -18.26 -1.40
N VAL A 253 -6.30 -17.94 -1.27
CA VAL A 253 -5.80 -16.57 -1.43
C VAL A 253 -5.84 -16.19 -2.91
N LEU A 254 -6.68 -15.20 -3.25
CA LEU A 254 -6.94 -14.73 -4.61
C LEU A 254 -6.14 -13.48 -4.96
N GLY A 255 -5.68 -12.73 -3.96
CA GLY A 255 -4.97 -11.48 -4.19
C GLY A 255 -4.44 -10.84 -2.92
N ILE A 256 -3.25 -10.22 -3.04
CA ILE A 256 -2.67 -9.33 -2.05
C ILE A 256 -2.73 -7.91 -2.63
N LEU A 257 -3.35 -7.00 -1.90
CA LEU A 257 -3.60 -5.62 -2.27
C LEU A 257 -2.67 -4.66 -1.51
N ASP A 258 -2.63 -3.41 -1.96
CA ASP A 258 -2.03 -2.27 -1.26
C ASP A 258 -0.51 -2.38 -1.04
N TRP A 259 0.23 -2.46 -2.14
CA TRP A 259 1.69 -2.65 -2.16
C TRP A 259 2.49 -1.36 -1.94
N GLU A 260 1.83 -0.25 -1.65
CA GLU A 260 2.44 1.08 -1.56
C GLU A 260 3.48 1.25 -0.43
N SER A 261 3.40 0.39 0.58
CA SER A 261 4.32 0.36 1.71
C SER A 261 5.40 -0.72 1.54
N ALA A 262 5.37 -1.51 0.46
CA ALA A 262 6.34 -2.57 0.27
C ALA A 262 7.74 -2.01 -0.04
N GLY A 263 8.75 -2.69 0.50
CA GLY A 263 10.14 -2.24 0.39
C GLY A 263 11.07 -3.17 1.15
N TYR A 264 12.35 -2.82 1.18
CA TYR A 264 13.39 -3.54 1.89
C TYR A 264 13.43 -3.08 3.35
N TYR A 265 13.08 -3.98 4.27
CA TYR A 265 12.96 -3.72 5.72
C TYR A 265 13.92 -4.61 6.52
N PRO A 266 14.35 -4.18 7.73
CA PRO A 266 15.18 -5.03 8.57
C PRO A 266 14.39 -6.28 9.01
N GLY A 267 15.07 -7.41 9.17
CA GLY A 267 14.41 -8.71 9.43
C GLY A 267 13.47 -8.72 10.65
N PHE A 268 13.78 -7.96 11.71
CA PHE A 268 12.90 -7.85 12.88
C PHE A 268 11.54 -7.23 12.55
N TRP A 269 11.43 -6.42 11.49
CA TRP A 269 10.19 -5.75 11.11
C TRP A 269 9.15 -6.72 10.57
N VAL A 270 9.58 -7.81 9.93
CA VAL A 270 8.70 -8.84 9.35
C VAL A 270 7.77 -9.44 10.42
N SER A 271 8.31 -9.72 11.62
CA SER A 271 7.53 -10.29 12.74
C SER A 271 6.95 -9.22 13.69
N LEU A 272 7.63 -8.08 13.83
CA LEU A 272 7.20 -7.01 14.74
C LEU A 272 6.00 -6.21 14.20
N LYS A 273 5.94 -6.00 12.88
CA LYS A 273 4.87 -5.22 12.24
C LYS A 273 3.48 -5.82 12.52
N PRO A 274 3.22 -7.13 12.30
CA PRO A 274 1.92 -7.74 12.60
C PRO A 274 1.52 -7.61 14.07
N TYR A 275 2.49 -7.72 14.99
CA TYR A 275 2.24 -7.63 16.43
C TYR A 275 1.80 -6.21 16.86
N MET A 276 2.47 -5.18 16.33
CA MET A 276 2.31 -3.82 16.84
C MET A 276 1.23 -3.00 16.10
N SER A 277 0.94 -3.35 14.84
CA SER A 277 -0.01 -2.60 14.01
C SER A 277 -1.44 -3.01 14.29
N ARG A 278 -2.27 -2.04 14.70
CA ARG A 278 -3.72 -2.25 14.81
C ARG A 278 -4.39 -2.62 13.49
N GLY A 279 -3.76 -2.35 12.35
CA GLY A 279 -4.26 -2.75 11.03
C GLY A 279 -4.35 -4.26 10.86
N PHE A 280 -3.62 -5.05 11.64
CA PHE A 280 -3.67 -6.52 11.58
C PHE A 280 -4.79 -7.11 12.45
N LEU A 281 -5.53 -6.27 13.18
CA LEU A 281 -6.61 -6.74 14.05
C LEU A 281 -7.88 -6.94 13.25
N LEU A 282 -8.58 -8.03 13.56
CA LEU A 282 -9.92 -8.26 13.04
C LEU A 282 -10.93 -7.33 13.73
N CYS A 283 -11.90 -6.85 12.97
CA CYS A 283 -13.10 -6.16 13.49
C CYS A 283 -14.10 -7.12 14.16
N THR A 284 -13.65 -7.95 15.12
CA THR A 284 -14.46 -8.87 15.93
C THR A 284 -14.08 -8.70 17.41
N GLU A 285 -15.03 -8.77 18.34
CA GLU A 285 -14.71 -8.58 19.77
C GLU A 285 -13.98 -9.78 20.37
N ASP A 286 -14.43 -11.00 20.06
CA ASP A 286 -13.94 -12.23 20.71
C ASP A 286 -12.59 -12.73 20.17
N SER A 287 -12.19 -12.32 18.97
CA SER A 287 -11.04 -12.88 18.25
C SER A 287 -10.21 -11.84 17.50
N ARG A 288 -10.22 -10.59 18.00
CA ARG A 288 -9.55 -9.45 17.33
C ARG A 288 -8.08 -9.68 16.96
N TYR A 289 -7.35 -10.53 17.70
CA TYR A 289 -5.93 -10.82 17.46
C TYR A 289 -5.69 -12.06 16.61
N ALA A 290 -6.73 -12.85 16.28
CA ALA A 290 -6.58 -14.18 15.70
C ALA A 290 -5.77 -14.19 14.39
N TRP A 291 -5.96 -13.20 13.51
CA TRP A 291 -5.15 -13.08 12.30
C TRP A 291 -3.69 -12.76 12.60
N ALA A 292 -3.44 -11.75 13.45
CA ALA A 292 -2.09 -11.35 13.81
C ALA A 292 -1.33 -12.50 14.47
N ASP A 293 -1.96 -13.20 15.41
CA ASP A 293 -1.37 -14.33 16.14
C ASP A 293 -1.04 -15.48 15.19
N ALA A 294 -1.99 -15.88 14.32
CA ALA A 294 -1.77 -16.94 13.34
C ALA A 294 -0.65 -16.60 12.35
N LEU A 295 -0.60 -15.36 11.85
CA LEU A 295 0.46 -14.93 10.94
C LEU A 295 1.83 -14.92 11.64
N ILE A 296 1.91 -14.42 12.88
CA ILE A 296 3.17 -14.39 13.66
C ILE A 296 3.68 -15.81 13.93
N GLU A 297 2.79 -16.74 14.27
CA GLU A 297 3.12 -18.15 14.46
C GLU A 297 3.78 -18.73 13.20
N LYS A 298 3.11 -18.61 12.04
CA LYS A 298 3.63 -19.11 10.77
C LYS A 298 4.90 -18.40 10.30
N LEU A 299 5.05 -17.10 10.58
CA LEU A 299 6.29 -16.38 10.32
C LEU A 299 7.44 -16.89 11.18
N SER A 300 7.16 -17.27 12.43
CA SER A 300 8.15 -17.89 13.32
C SER A 300 8.64 -19.23 12.77
N ASP A 301 7.75 -20.05 12.20
CA ASP A 301 8.12 -21.31 11.53
C ASP A 301 9.06 -21.09 10.33
N LYS A 302 9.01 -19.90 9.70
CA LYS A 302 9.89 -19.47 8.61
C LYS A 302 11.17 -18.76 9.10
N GLY A 303 11.41 -18.71 10.42
CA GLY A 303 12.60 -18.10 11.01
C GLY A 303 12.48 -16.62 11.39
N PHE A 304 11.30 -16.00 11.19
CA PHE A 304 11.02 -14.63 11.63
C PHE A 304 10.38 -14.62 13.02
N THR A 305 11.16 -14.97 14.03
CA THR A 305 10.66 -15.06 15.41
C THR A 305 10.46 -13.65 16.00
N LEU A 306 9.27 -13.40 16.54
CA LEU A 306 9.00 -12.22 17.36
C LEU A 306 9.71 -12.36 18.72
N LYS A 307 10.62 -11.44 19.02
CA LYS A 307 11.36 -11.44 20.29
C LYS A 307 10.85 -10.36 21.23
N GLN A 308 10.83 -10.66 22.53
CA GLN A 308 10.42 -9.72 23.57
C GLN A 308 11.29 -8.44 23.56
N GLU A 309 12.60 -8.59 23.37
CA GLU A 309 13.54 -7.45 23.28
C GLU A 309 13.20 -6.48 22.14
N HIS A 310 12.69 -6.97 21.01
CA HIS A 310 12.26 -6.13 19.89
C HIS A 310 10.97 -5.35 20.23
N ILE A 311 10.06 -5.99 20.98
CA ILE A 311 8.82 -5.36 21.46
C ILE A 311 9.16 -4.25 22.47
N ASP A 312 10.04 -4.54 23.42
CA ASP A 312 10.45 -3.58 24.46
C ASP A 312 11.19 -2.39 23.84
N TRP A 313 12.10 -2.65 22.89
CA TRP A 313 12.72 -1.61 22.09
C TRP A 313 11.68 -0.74 21.38
N TYR A 314 10.70 -1.34 20.70
CA TYR A 314 9.68 -0.57 19.99
C TYR A 314 8.84 0.29 20.94
N LYS A 315 8.46 -0.25 22.11
CA LYS A 315 7.71 0.49 23.14
C LYS A 315 8.51 1.65 23.73
N SER A 316 9.84 1.56 23.71
CA SER A 316 10.76 2.61 24.20
C SER A 316 11.02 3.74 23.21
N LEU A 317 10.48 3.67 21.98
CA LEU A 317 10.72 4.70 20.96
C LEU A 317 10.26 6.09 21.44
N LYS A 318 11.19 7.04 21.43
CA LYS A 318 10.97 8.46 21.71
C LYS A 318 9.96 9.03 20.71
N ARG A 319 9.06 9.86 21.22
CA ARG A 319 7.97 10.50 20.46
C ARG A 319 8.27 11.96 20.07
N GLU A 320 9.55 12.32 20.07
CA GLU A 320 10.01 13.65 19.68
C GLU A 320 10.33 13.67 18.18
N TYR A 321 9.93 14.75 17.51
CA TYR A 321 10.33 15.01 16.14
C TYR A 321 11.79 15.48 16.10
N PHE A 322 12.52 15.02 15.09
CA PHE A 322 13.77 15.62 14.64
C PHE A 322 13.86 15.48 13.11
N ASP A 323 14.62 16.37 12.47
CA ASP A 323 14.87 16.25 11.04
C ASP A 323 15.89 15.14 10.77
N ILE A 324 15.48 14.15 9.98
CA ILE A 324 16.29 12.96 9.71
C ILE A 324 17.48 13.35 8.80
N GLN A 325 17.27 14.26 7.85
CA GLN A 325 18.33 14.66 6.91
C GLN A 325 19.40 15.48 7.63
N ASP A 326 19.00 16.44 8.48
CA ASP A 326 19.95 17.22 9.28
C ASP A 326 20.73 16.31 10.26
N PHE A 327 20.05 15.33 10.86
CA PHE A 327 20.67 14.36 11.76
C PHE A 327 21.72 13.51 11.04
N LEU A 328 21.37 12.96 9.88
CA LEU A 328 22.27 12.11 9.09
C LEU A 328 23.40 12.90 8.41
N ALA A 329 23.23 14.20 8.14
CA ALA A 329 24.30 15.05 7.61
C ALA A 329 25.34 15.43 8.68
N SER A 330 24.98 15.31 9.96
CA SER A 330 25.82 15.72 11.10
C SER A 330 26.56 14.55 11.79
N ASN A 331 26.37 13.31 11.32
CA ASN A 331 26.91 12.07 11.90
C ASN A 331 27.38 11.10 10.83
#